data_AF-H2YDN6-F1
#
_entry.id   AF-H2YDN6-F1
#
_cell.length_a   1.000
_cell.length_b   1.000
_cell.length_c   1.000
_cell.angle_alpha   90.00
_cell.angle_beta   90.00
_cell.angle_gamma   90.00
#
_symmetry.space_group_name_H-M   'P 1'
#
loop_
_entity.id
_entity.type
_entity.pdbx_description
1 polymer ?
#
loop_
_entity_poly.entity_id
_entity_poly.type
_entity_poly.pdbx_seq_one_letter_code
_entity_poly.pdbx_strand_id
1 'polypeptide(L)'
;MKVCYHYGTEIDPDQRDLKLTPENKALAEKQERKLVSLIKEYYPNLVPVPSLEESCIYSNTPDSDYILDRHPEYQNIIIGAGFSGHGFKCAPVIGRILGDMATGIPPAYDLGAFSMARFRKSNL
;
A
#
# COMPACT_ATOMS: atom_id res chain seq x y z
N MET A 1 -9.36 18.57 3.36
CA MET A 1 -9.64 17.32 2.61
C MET A 1 -8.32 16.76 2.12
N LYS A 2 -8.06 15.45 2.30
CA LYS A 2 -6.89 14.78 1.73
C LYS A 2 -7.33 14.03 0.47
N VAL A 3 -6.64 14.27 -0.64
CA VAL A 3 -6.87 13.58 -1.91
C VAL A 3 -5.51 13.04 -2.37
N CYS A 4 -5.50 11.87 -3.00
CA CYS A 4 -4.28 11.27 -3.49
C CYS A 4 -4.50 10.60 -4.84
N TYR A 5 -3.42 10.52 -5.63
CA TYR A 5 -3.36 9.72 -6.84
C TYR A 5 -2.75 8.36 -6.48
N HIS A 6 -3.47 7.27 -6.67
CA HIS A 6 -3.05 5.92 -6.21
C HIS A 6 -2.06 5.22 -7.17
N TYR A 7 -1.30 5.98 -7.96
CA TYR A 7 -0.36 5.44 -8.94
C TYR A 7 0.91 6.28 -8.98
N GLY A 8 2.04 5.63 -9.20
CA GLY A 8 3.36 6.25 -9.31
C GLY A 8 4.30 5.40 -10.15
N THR A 9 5.55 5.82 -10.22
CA THR A 9 6.64 5.07 -10.83
C THR A 9 7.25 4.11 -9.80
N GLU A 10 7.92 3.08 -10.30
CA GLU A 10 8.76 2.23 -9.45
C GLU A 10 9.88 3.06 -8.84
N ILE A 11 10.16 2.83 -7.56
CA ILE A 11 11.17 3.56 -6.82
C ILE A 11 11.83 2.65 -5.80
N ASP A 12 13.11 2.88 -5.56
CA ASP A 12 13.81 2.32 -4.43
C ASP A 12 13.28 2.95 -3.13
N PRO A 13 12.72 2.18 -2.18
CA PRO A 13 12.19 2.73 -0.94
C PRO A 13 13.23 3.50 -0.12
N ASP A 14 14.51 3.14 -0.20
CA ASP A 14 15.60 3.81 0.52
C ASP A 14 15.98 5.15 -0.11
N GLN A 15 15.50 5.44 -1.32
CA GLN A 15 15.73 6.68 -2.05
C GLN A 15 14.50 7.61 -2.06
N ARG A 16 13.47 7.33 -1.25
CA ARG A 16 12.21 8.10 -1.20
C ARG A 16 12.44 9.58 -0.92
N ASP A 17 13.34 9.89 0.01
CA ASP A 17 13.58 11.26 0.48
C ASP A 17 14.57 12.03 -0.42
N LEU A 18 15.13 11.38 -1.44
CA LEU A 18 15.94 12.08 -2.42
C LEU A 18 15.10 13.05 -3.25
N LYS A 19 15.76 14.10 -3.76
CA LYS A 19 15.13 15.03 -4.69
C LYS A 19 14.57 14.25 -5.88
N LEU A 20 13.31 14.52 -6.20
CA LEU A 20 12.67 13.99 -7.40
C LEU A 20 13.54 14.26 -8.62
N THR A 21 13.71 13.23 -9.44
CA THR A 21 14.26 13.41 -10.79
C THR A 21 13.37 14.41 -11.56
N PRO A 22 13.91 15.10 -12.58
CA PRO A 22 13.10 15.99 -13.42
C PRO A 22 11.85 15.30 -13.98
N GLU A 23 11.95 14.02 -14.33
CA GLU A 23 10.84 13.19 -14.81
C GLU A 23 9.78 12.96 -13.73
N ASN A 24 10.17 12.54 -12.53
CA ASN A 24 9.25 12.31 -11.42
C ASN A 24 8.58 13.62 -10.96
N LYS A 25 9.31 14.74 -11.02
CA LYS A 25 8.74 16.07 -10.75
C LYS A 25 7.67 16.44 -11.78
N ALA A 26 7.96 16.29 -13.07
CA ALA A 26 6.99 16.57 -14.13
C ALA A 26 5.74 15.67 -14.02
N LEU A 27 5.91 14.41 -13.60
CA LEU A 27 4.81 13.51 -13.33
C LEU A 27 3.96 13.98 -12.14
N ALA A 28 4.58 14.38 -11.02
CA ALA A 28 3.88 14.88 -9.84
C ALA A 28 3.05 16.14 -10.18
N GLU A 29 3.63 17.10 -10.90
CA GLU A 29 2.92 18.30 -11.36
C GLU A 29 1.74 17.95 -12.29
N LYS A 30 1.89 16.93 -13.14
CA LYS A 30 0.79 16.45 -14.01
C LYS A 30 -0.34 15.82 -13.18
N GLN A 31 0.00 15.06 -12.13
CA GLN A 31 -0.98 14.46 -11.23
C GLN A 31 -1.72 15.53 -10.42
N GLU A 32 -1.01 16.51 -9.89
CA GLU A 32 -1.59 17.65 -9.16
C GLU A 32 -2.59 18.41 -10.04
N ARG A 33 -2.21 18.79 -11.27
CA ARG A 33 -3.13 19.46 -12.22
C ARG A 33 -4.41 18.66 -12.46
N LYS A 34 -4.29 17.33 -12.55
CA LYS A 34 -5.45 16.45 -12.72
C LYS A 34 -6.35 16.44 -11.47
N LEU A 35 -5.76 16.33 -10.27
CA LEU A 35 -6.51 16.36 -9.01
C LEU A 35 -7.21 17.72 -8.81
N VAL A 36 -6.52 18.83 -9.08
CA VAL A 36 -7.09 20.19 -9.03
C VAL A 36 -8.28 20.33 -9.98
N SER A 37 -8.18 19.80 -11.19
CA SER A 37 -9.29 19.79 -12.16
C SER A 37 -10.50 19.01 -11.62
N LEU A 38 -10.29 17.82 -11.07
CA LEU A 38 -11.37 17.01 -10.50
C LEU A 38 -12.01 17.69 -9.27
N ILE A 39 -11.21 18.32 -8.41
CA ILE A 39 -11.76 19.04 -7.25
C ILE A 39 -12.65 20.20 -7.69
N LYS A 40 -12.24 20.97 -8.73
CA LYS A 40 -13.07 22.04 -9.29
C LYS A 40 -14.40 21.53 -9.83
N GLU A 41 -14.37 20.38 -10.51
CA GLU A 41 -15.55 19.77 -11.14
C GLU A 41 -16.53 19.18 -10.11
N TYR A 42 -16.03 18.36 -9.18
CA TYR A 42 -16.86 17.60 -8.25
C TYR A 42 -17.12 18.32 -6.92
N TYR A 43 -16.30 19.30 -6.56
CA TYR A 43 -16.40 20.05 -5.30
C TYR A 43 -16.23 21.56 -5.53
N PRO A 44 -17.14 22.22 -6.28
CA PRO A 44 -16.97 23.61 -6.72
C PRO A 44 -16.87 24.63 -5.58
N ASN A 45 -17.31 24.27 -4.37
CA ASN A 45 -17.23 25.13 -3.18
C ASN A 45 -15.91 24.98 -2.41
N LEU A 46 -14.99 24.12 -2.84
CA LEU A 46 -13.66 23.98 -2.25
C LEU A 46 -12.65 24.85 -2.99
N VAL A 47 -11.68 25.41 -2.24
CA VAL A 47 -10.51 26.06 -2.82
C VAL A 47 -9.60 24.96 -3.40
N PRO A 48 -9.39 24.89 -4.72
CA PRO A 48 -8.68 23.79 -5.37
C PRO A 48 -7.18 24.07 -5.43
N VAL A 49 -6.60 24.43 -4.28
CA VAL A 49 -5.17 24.73 -4.11
C VAL A 49 -4.64 23.81 -3.00
N PRO A 50 -3.62 22.98 -3.27
CA PRO A 50 -3.02 22.15 -2.23
C PRO A 50 -2.43 23.02 -1.10
N SER A 51 -2.78 22.71 0.14
CA SER A 51 -2.13 23.31 1.32
C SER A 51 -0.83 22.60 1.69
N LEU A 52 -0.71 21.32 1.30
CA LEU A 52 0.43 20.46 1.54
C LEU A 52 0.44 19.37 0.46
N GLU A 53 1.64 19.03 0.00
CA GLU A 53 1.89 17.94 -0.94
C GLU A 53 2.92 16.99 -0.34
N GLU A 54 2.62 15.69 -0.38
CA GLU A 54 3.50 14.64 0.11
C GLU A 54 3.47 13.43 -0.82
N SER A 55 4.62 12.80 -1.01
CA SER A 55 4.73 11.52 -1.71
C SER A 55 4.61 10.34 -0.73
N CYS A 56 4.13 9.20 -1.24
CA CYS A 56 3.98 7.95 -0.48
C CYS A 56 4.51 6.79 -1.33
N ILE A 57 4.78 5.64 -0.69
CA ILE A 57 5.25 4.41 -1.34
C ILE A 57 4.26 3.29 -1.07
N TYR A 58 3.98 2.49 -2.09
CA TYR A 58 3.28 1.22 -1.93
C TYR A 58 4.22 0.05 -2.20
N SER A 59 4.16 -0.96 -1.34
CA SER A 59 4.69 -2.29 -1.63
C SER A 59 3.53 -3.15 -2.14
N ASN A 60 3.49 -3.36 -3.45
CA ASN A 60 2.39 -4.03 -4.12
C ASN A 60 2.66 -5.52 -4.29
N THR A 61 1.63 -6.34 -4.07
CA THR A 61 1.58 -7.74 -4.51
C THR A 61 1.00 -7.82 -5.92
N PRO A 62 1.21 -8.93 -6.66
CA PRO A 62 0.66 -9.09 -8.01
C PRO A 62 -0.87 -8.98 -8.09
N ASP A 63 -1.59 -9.39 -7.04
CA ASP A 63 -3.05 -9.35 -6.95
C ASP A 63 -3.58 -8.16 -6.14
N SER A 64 -2.69 -7.27 -5.69
CA SER A 64 -3.00 -6.13 -4.83
C SER A 64 -3.60 -6.49 -3.46
N ASP A 65 -3.45 -7.73 -2.98
CA ASP A 65 -3.93 -8.16 -1.67
C ASP A 65 -2.80 -8.45 -0.67
N TYR A 66 -3.11 -8.50 0.62
CA TYR A 66 -2.10 -8.61 1.68
C TYR A 66 -1.36 -9.95 1.68
N ILE A 67 -0.20 -10.00 2.32
CA ILE A 67 0.44 -11.25 2.74
C ILE A 67 0.36 -11.30 4.26
N LEU A 68 -0.31 -12.32 4.80
CA LEU A 68 -0.41 -12.61 6.23
C LEU A 68 -0.08 -14.09 6.42
N ASP A 69 1.17 -14.42 6.74
CA ASP A 69 1.65 -15.80 6.73
C ASP A 69 2.82 -16.02 7.69
N ARG A 70 3.24 -17.28 7.85
CA ARG A 70 4.53 -17.64 8.45
C ARG A 70 5.57 -17.87 7.37
N HIS A 71 6.84 -17.65 7.69
CA HIS A 71 7.91 -18.05 6.79
C HIS A 71 7.89 -19.58 6.58
N PRO A 72 8.00 -20.08 5.32
CA PRO A 72 7.83 -21.51 5.03
C PRO A 72 8.83 -22.41 5.77
N GLU A 73 10.05 -21.92 6.00
CA GLU A 73 11.13 -22.66 6.67
C GLU A 73 11.31 -22.28 8.15
N TYR A 74 10.85 -21.10 8.57
CA TYR A 74 11.15 -20.53 9.89
C TYR A 74 9.84 -20.13 10.59
N GLN A 75 9.23 -21.08 11.29
CA GLN A 75 7.89 -20.90 11.89
C GLN A 75 7.83 -19.79 12.95
N ASN A 76 8.97 -19.36 13.48
CA ASN A 76 9.11 -18.23 14.41
C ASN A 76 9.09 -16.86 13.72
N ILE A 77 9.05 -16.80 12.37
CA ILE A 77 8.94 -15.57 11.60
C ILE A 77 7.52 -15.45 11.05
N ILE A 78 6.87 -14.32 11.36
CA ILE A 78 5.54 -13.96 10.87
C ILE A 78 5.68 -12.80 9.91
N ILE A 79 4.95 -12.86 8.80
CA ILE A 79 5.03 -11.92 7.69
C ILE A 79 3.68 -11.20 7.57
N GLY A 80 3.73 -9.88 7.70
CA GLY A 80 2.64 -8.97 7.34
C GLY A 80 3.17 -7.96 6.34
N ALA A 81 2.88 -8.13 5.05
CA ALA A 81 3.49 -7.35 3.98
C ALA A 81 2.57 -7.17 2.77
N GLY A 82 3.03 -6.42 1.76
CA GLY A 82 2.35 -6.36 0.46
C GLY A 82 1.02 -5.61 0.48
N PHE A 83 0.90 -4.60 1.35
CA PHE A 83 -0.38 -3.95 1.64
C PHE A 83 -1.01 -3.14 0.51
N SER A 84 -0.31 -2.99 -0.62
CA SER A 84 -0.85 -2.51 -1.89
C SER A 84 -1.65 -1.21 -1.79
N GLY A 85 -1.19 -0.30 -0.93
CA GLY A 85 -1.79 1.03 -0.72
C GLY A 85 -3.07 1.07 0.10
N HIS A 86 -3.52 -0.06 0.64
CA HIS A 86 -4.86 -0.14 1.23
C HIS A 86 -4.91 -0.84 2.59
N GLY A 87 -3.75 -1.24 3.14
CA GLY A 87 -3.64 -1.89 4.45
C GLY A 87 -3.88 -0.99 5.66
N PHE A 88 -3.70 0.34 5.57
CA PHE A 88 -3.87 1.22 6.74
C PHE A 88 -5.27 1.13 7.36
N LYS A 89 -6.33 1.05 6.53
CA LYS A 89 -7.72 0.91 7.00
C LYS A 89 -7.96 -0.40 7.78
N CYS A 90 -7.16 -1.42 7.48
CA CYS A 90 -7.24 -2.76 8.05
C CYS A 90 -6.18 -2.98 9.15
N ALA A 91 -5.34 -2.00 9.44
CA ALA A 91 -4.23 -2.14 10.38
C ALA A 91 -4.66 -2.65 11.78
N PRO A 92 -5.79 -2.21 12.37
CA PRO A 92 -6.22 -2.73 13.66
C PRO A 92 -6.51 -4.24 13.66
N VAL A 93 -7.23 -4.74 12.63
CA VAL A 93 -7.57 -6.17 12.55
C VAL A 93 -6.36 -7.01 12.13
N ILE A 94 -5.54 -6.52 11.20
CA ILE A 94 -4.30 -7.18 10.79
C ILE A 94 -3.32 -7.26 11.98
N GLY A 95 -3.16 -6.18 12.74
CA GLY A 95 -2.31 -6.18 13.93
C GLY A 95 -2.75 -7.22 14.96
N ARG A 96 -4.07 -7.39 15.16
CA ARG A 96 -4.61 -8.44 16.01
C ARG A 96 -4.28 -9.84 15.48
N ILE A 97 -4.51 -10.09 14.19
CA ILE A 97 -4.18 -11.37 13.54
C ILE A 97 -2.71 -11.72 13.71
N LEU A 98 -1.80 -10.79 13.38
CA LEU A 98 -0.36 -10.99 13.49
C LEU A 98 0.07 -11.20 14.96
N GLY A 99 -0.56 -10.50 15.90
CA GLY A 99 -0.32 -10.68 17.34
C GLY A 99 -0.78 -12.05 17.86
N ASP A 100 -1.95 -12.52 17.44
CA ASP A 100 -2.45 -13.85 17.78
C ASP A 100 -1.47 -14.92 17.21
N MET A 101 -1.06 -14.79 15.95
CA MET A 101 -0.04 -15.66 15.35
C MET A 101 1.27 -15.64 16.15
N ALA A 102 1.75 -14.48 16.58
CA ALA A 102 3.01 -14.34 17.32
C ALA A 102 2.98 -15.01 18.70
N THR A 103 1.80 -15.07 19.31
CA THR A 103 1.58 -15.64 20.64
C THR A 103 1.09 -17.09 20.60
N GLY A 104 1.02 -17.69 19.41
CA GLY A 104 0.57 -19.07 19.23
C GLY A 104 -0.94 -19.25 19.33
N ILE A 105 -1.70 -18.15 19.35
CA ILE A 105 -3.17 -18.16 19.30
C ILE A 105 -3.58 -18.33 17.84
N PRO A 106 -4.43 -19.32 17.50
CA PRO A 106 -4.96 -19.46 16.16
C PRO A 106 -5.75 -18.20 15.73
N PRO A 107 -5.51 -17.65 14.54
CA PRO A 107 -6.29 -16.52 14.03
C PRO A 107 -7.78 -16.85 13.97
N ALA A 108 -8.63 -15.86 14.28
CA ALA A 108 -10.08 -16.01 14.22
C ALA A 108 -10.65 -16.09 12.79
N TYR A 109 -9.82 -15.82 11.77
CA TYR A 109 -10.22 -15.75 10.36
C TYR A 109 -9.42 -16.75 9.54
N ASP A 110 -10.03 -17.27 8.47
CA ASP A 110 -9.29 -18.01 7.45
C ASP A 110 -8.37 -17.05 6.68
N LEU A 111 -7.07 -17.35 6.70
CA LEU A 111 -6.03 -16.56 6.05
C LEU A 111 -5.58 -17.15 4.71
N GLY A 112 -6.22 -18.20 4.20
CA GLY A 112 -5.82 -18.89 2.97
C GLY A 112 -5.67 -17.94 1.77
N ALA A 113 -6.58 -16.97 1.63
CA ALA A 113 -6.52 -15.94 0.58
C ALA A 113 -5.29 -15.01 0.71
N PHE A 114 -4.70 -14.90 1.90
CA PHE A 114 -3.55 -14.03 2.20
C PHE A 114 -2.24 -14.80 2.35
N SER A 115 -2.24 -16.13 2.15
CA SER A 115 -1.01 -16.93 2.17
C SER A 115 -0.10 -16.57 1.00
N MET A 116 1.21 -16.65 1.22
CA MET A 116 2.20 -16.52 0.15
C MET A 116 2.09 -17.66 -0.88
N ALA A 117 1.58 -18.82 -0.46
CA ALA A 117 1.46 -20.00 -1.32
C ALA A 117 0.54 -19.76 -2.52
N ARG A 118 -0.37 -18.77 -2.45
CA ARG A 118 -1.25 -18.40 -3.57
C ARG A 118 -0.50 -17.94 -4.83
N PHE A 119 0.75 -17.49 -4.68
CA PHE A 119 1.60 -17.08 -5.80
C PHE A 119 2.54 -18.19 -6.30
N ARG A 120 2.61 -19.33 -5.62
CA ARG A 120 3.37 -20.48 -6.15
C ARG A 120 2.58 -21.03 -7.32
N LYS A 121 3.10 -20.85 -8.54
CA LYS A 121 2.61 -21.61 -9.70
C LYS A 121 2.72 -23.09 -9.38
N SER A 122 1.62 -23.83 -9.47
CA SER A 122 1.66 -25.28 -9.57
C SER A 122 2.45 -25.59 -10.85
N ASN A 123 3.59 -26.27 -10.72
CA ASN A 123 4.23 -26.93 -11.85
C ASN A 123 3.28 -28.06 -12.29
N LEU A 124 2.43 -27.77 -13.27
CA LEU A 124 1.82 -28.77 -14.13
C LEU A 124 2.65 -28.87 -15.40
#